data_AF-A0A9P6GB04-F1
#
_entry.id   AF-A0A9P6GB04-F1
#
_cell.length_a   1.000
_cell.length_b   1.000
_cell.length_c   1.000
_cell.angle_alpha   90.00
_cell.angle_beta   90.00
_cell.angle_gamma   90.00
#
_symmetry.space_group_name_H-M   'P 1'
#
loop_
_entity.id
_entity.type
_entity.pdbx_description
1 polymer ?
#
loop_
_entity_poly.entity_id
_entity_poly.type
_entity_poly.pdbx_seq_one_letter_code
_entity_poly.pdbx_strand_id
1 'polypeptide(L)'
;MFSKSILASSFIAAVSAHQNFHQFWVNDETPGYQVGIRMPPSNSPVTDVTSEDITCNVNGQTGVADTVAASGGNTIKVQWDQSGHPGPITHMLFGPVDSAKDATGVGSWFKIDELDYVDGKWANEIMGAANMTHEFKLPTGLPSGEYLLRSEMLALHGAQTVGGAQFYIGCAQLKITGTGSDGACSPEIKLPGAYNAEDANIYIPNVYNGFDPTNYTAPGGPVGSCGGSDSTTPVSPKPSSNSTTPATSAAAATSAAVSTSVSLSTQVAVSSVAAPVSSAPVASVTAAPGGNTTASALPSLVLPSTFQTPVVAAPSTFQTTVIAAPTNGTAPSAPGSTGCVGAVKKYGQCGGKNHVGATSCESGSMCTVMNDYYSQCV
;
A
#
# COMPACT_ATOMS: atom_id res chain seq x y z
N MET A 1 7.09 -30.45 55.90
CA MET A 1 7.86 -29.63 54.94
C MET A 1 7.31 -29.89 53.54
N PHE A 2 6.49 -28.98 53.00
CA PHE A 2 6.15 -28.99 51.57
C PHE A 2 5.98 -27.54 51.13
N SER A 3 7.03 -27.01 50.50
CA SER A 3 7.00 -25.68 49.87
C SER A 3 6.35 -25.83 48.50
N LYS A 4 5.20 -25.19 48.28
CA LYS A 4 4.56 -25.07 46.97
C LYS A 4 5.13 -23.84 46.27
N SER A 5 6.07 -24.04 45.37
CA SER A 5 6.51 -23.00 44.45
C SER A 5 5.50 -22.87 43.32
N ILE A 6 4.78 -21.75 43.26
CA ILE A 6 3.97 -21.36 42.11
C ILE A 6 4.92 -20.70 41.10
N LEU A 7 5.16 -21.37 39.98
CA LEU A 7 5.79 -20.75 38.81
C LEU A 7 4.73 -19.88 38.10
N ALA A 8 4.87 -18.56 38.22
CA ALA A 8 4.14 -17.62 37.38
C ALA A 8 4.87 -17.51 36.03
N SER A 9 4.34 -18.15 35.00
CA SER A 9 4.79 -17.96 33.61
C SER A 9 4.24 -16.62 33.09
N SER A 10 5.08 -15.59 33.09
CA SER A 10 4.78 -14.34 32.39
C SER A 10 4.82 -14.57 30.88
N PHE A 11 3.65 -14.72 30.26
CA PHE A 11 3.52 -14.60 28.81
C PHE A 11 3.69 -13.13 28.43
N ILE A 12 4.85 -12.78 27.87
CA ILE A 12 5.05 -11.49 27.21
C ILE A 12 4.29 -11.57 25.88
N ALA A 13 3.11 -10.96 25.81
CA ALA A 13 2.44 -10.73 24.54
C ALA A 13 3.30 -9.74 23.74
N ALA A 14 3.94 -10.20 22.67
CA ALA A 14 4.57 -9.32 21.71
C ALA A 14 3.45 -8.56 21.00
N VAL A 15 3.23 -7.29 21.36
CA VAL A 15 2.28 -6.43 20.66
C VAL A 15 2.92 -6.03 19.34
N SER A 16 2.55 -6.71 18.25
CA SER A 16 2.81 -6.18 16.91
C SER A 16 1.90 -4.98 16.71
N ALA A 17 2.47 -3.88 16.22
CA ALA A 17 1.73 -2.63 15.99
C ALA A 17 1.72 -2.22 14.51
N HIS A 18 2.71 -2.69 13.74
CA HIS A 18 2.78 -2.50 12.30
C HIS A 18 1.97 -3.59 11.60
N GLN A 19 1.20 -3.21 10.57
CA GLN A 19 0.15 -4.06 10.00
C GLN A 19 0.10 -4.02 8.48
N ASN A 20 -0.29 -5.14 7.89
CA ASN A 20 -0.66 -5.26 6.49
C ASN A 20 -2.10 -5.77 6.33
N PHE A 21 -2.74 -5.32 5.24
CA PHE A 21 -3.96 -5.92 4.72
C PHE A 21 -3.59 -7.22 4.01
N HIS A 22 -4.10 -8.36 4.46
CA HIS A 22 -3.61 -9.66 3.99
C HIS A 22 -4.70 -10.62 3.52
N GLN A 23 -5.97 -10.34 3.78
CA GLN A 23 -7.06 -11.18 3.31
C GLN A 23 -8.38 -10.42 3.21
N PHE A 24 -9.24 -10.80 2.26
CA PHE A 24 -10.60 -10.27 2.17
C PHE A 24 -11.60 -11.34 1.72
N TRP A 25 -12.89 -11.02 1.87
CA TRP A 25 -14.01 -11.84 1.41
C TRP A 25 -14.99 -11.00 0.60
N VAL A 26 -15.67 -11.65 -0.35
CA VAL A 26 -16.82 -11.14 -1.07
C VAL A 26 -18.01 -12.02 -0.72
N ASN A 27 -19.01 -11.48 0.00
CA ASN A 27 -20.14 -12.24 0.55
C ASN A 27 -19.71 -13.54 1.26
N ASP A 28 -18.72 -13.43 2.15
CA ASP A 28 -18.14 -14.54 2.93
C ASP A 28 -17.33 -15.59 2.14
N GLU A 29 -17.09 -15.37 0.85
CA GLU A 29 -16.15 -16.18 0.05
C GLU A 29 -14.81 -15.48 -0.08
N THR A 30 -13.71 -16.19 0.22
CA THR A 30 -12.34 -15.64 0.18
C THR A 30 -11.55 -16.24 -0.99
N PRO A 31 -10.79 -15.42 -1.75
CA PRO A 31 -9.84 -15.93 -2.75
C PRO A 31 -8.64 -16.63 -2.09
N GLY A 32 -8.38 -16.36 -0.81
CA GLY A 32 -7.29 -16.93 -0.03
C GLY A 32 -6.40 -15.84 0.58
N TYR A 33 -5.49 -16.25 1.46
CA TYR A 33 -4.50 -15.35 2.07
C TYR A 33 -3.59 -14.74 0.99
N GLN A 34 -3.54 -13.41 0.93
CA GLN A 34 -2.76 -12.59 -0.02
C GLN A 34 -3.13 -12.77 -1.51
N VAL A 35 -4.23 -13.45 -1.81
CA VAL A 35 -4.67 -13.67 -3.19
C VAL A 35 -5.44 -12.44 -3.68
N GLY A 36 -5.04 -11.91 -4.85
CA GLY A 36 -5.63 -10.69 -5.41
C GLY A 36 -5.25 -9.42 -4.68
N ILE A 37 -4.31 -9.47 -3.72
CA ILE A 37 -3.82 -8.31 -2.94
C ILE A 37 -2.40 -7.96 -3.37
N ARG A 38 -2.14 -6.68 -3.63
CA ARG A 38 -0.81 -6.13 -3.87
C ARG A 38 -0.11 -5.90 -2.54
N MET A 39 0.52 -6.96 -2.02
CA MET A 39 1.21 -6.93 -0.73
C MET A 39 2.48 -6.07 -0.76
N PRO A 40 2.68 -5.15 0.20
CA PRO A 40 3.96 -4.46 0.36
C PRO A 40 5.07 -5.44 0.80
N PRO A 41 6.35 -5.12 0.56
CA PRO A 41 7.48 -5.97 0.92
C PRO A 41 7.75 -6.04 2.44
N SER A 42 7.18 -5.12 3.22
CA SER A 42 7.25 -5.10 4.69
C SER A 42 5.94 -4.57 5.26
N ASN A 43 5.82 -4.52 6.58
CA ASN A 43 4.73 -3.83 7.28
C ASN A 43 5.11 -2.38 7.65
N SER A 44 6.09 -1.77 6.97
CA SER A 44 6.44 -0.37 7.20
C SER A 44 5.32 0.54 6.69
N PRO A 45 5.03 1.66 7.39
CA PRO A 45 4.04 2.61 6.91
C PRO A 45 4.60 3.48 5.78
N VAL A 46 3.70 4.01 4.96
CA VAL A 46 3.96 5.19 4.12
C VAL A 46 3.75 6.42 5.00
N THR A 47 4.65 7.40 4.92
CA THR A 47 4.53 8.68 5.66
C THR A 47 4.55 9.90 4.73
N ASP A 48 5.13 9.76 3.54
CA ASP A 48 5.14 10.81 2.52
C ASP A 48 3.85 10.75 1.70
N VAL A 49 2.90 11.65 2.00
CA VAL A 49 1.61 11.76 1.31
C VAL A 49 1.72 12.26 -0.14
N THR A 50 2.89 12.72 -0.55
CA THR A 50 3.17 13.16 -1.93
C THR A 50 3.74 12.05 -2.81
N SER A 51 4.21 10.95 -2.21
CA SER A 51 4.70 9.76 -2.92
C SER A 51 3.56 9.03 -3.63
N GLU A 52 3.85 8.40 -4.76
CA GLU A 52 2.92 7.47 -5.42
C GLU A 52 2.59 6.26 -4.53
N ASP A 53 3.45 5.93 -3.55
CA ASP A 53 3.21 4.86 -2.58
C ASP A 53 1.95 5.13 -1.72
N ILE A 54 1.46 6.37 -1.63
CA ILE A 54 0.21 6.68 -0.93
C ILE A 54 -1.03 6.03 -1.59
N THR A 55 -0.89 5.59 -2.84
CA THR A 55 -1.98 4.93 -3.58
C THR A 55 -2.18 3.50 -3.09
N CYS A 56 -1.17 2.64 -3.24
CA CYS A 56 -1.24 1.20 -2.99
C CYS A 56 -0.03 0.64 -2.20
N ASN A 57 0.72 1.50 -1.49
CA ASN A 57 1.96 1.18 -0.79
C ASN A 57 3.15 0.89 -1.74
N VAL A 58 4.33 0.66 -1.16
CA VAL A 58 5.56 0.31 -1.89
C VAL A 58 5.34 -0.95 -2.73
N ASN A 59 5.74 -0.91 -4.00
CA ASN A 59 5.46 -1.91 -5.04
C ASN A 59 3.98 -2.07 -5.40
N GLY A 60 3.09 -1.30 -4.81
CA GLY A 60 1.65 -1.32 -5.03
C GLY A 60 1.22 -0.91 -6.43
N GLN A 61 2.12 -0.33 -7.23
CA GLN A 61 1.87 0.00 -8.64
C GLN A 61 2.00 -1.22 -9.57
N THR A 62 2.55 -2.34 -9.08
CA THR A 62 2.65 -3.59 -9.83
C THR A 62 1.51 -4.52 -9.44
N GLY A 63 0.69 -4.92 -10.42
CA GLY A 63 -0.42 -5.84 -10.18
C GLY A 63 -0.02 -7.27 -9.89
N VAL A 64 -0.98 -8.00 -9.32
CA VAL A 64 -0.91 -9.45 -9.08
C VAL A 64 -1.71 -10.22 -10.13
N ALA A 65 -1.54 -11.53 -10.18
CA ALA A 65 -2.16 -12.38 -11.20
C ALA A 65 -3.69 -12.40 -11.10
N ASP A 66 -4.21 -12.44 -9.86
CA ASP A 66 -5.63 -12.67 -9.62
C ASP A 66 -6.43 -11.37 -9.55
N THR A 67 -7.56 -11.34 -10.25
CA THR A 67 -8.59 -10.31 -10.12
C THR A 67 -9.87 -10.99 -9.64
N VAL A 68 -10.40 -10.55 -8.50
CA VAL A 68 -11.47 -11.26 -7.78
C VAL A 68 -12.82 -10.72 -8.20
N ALA A 69 -13.73 -11.62 -8.57
CA ALA A 69 -15.08 -11.23 -8.98
C ALA A 69 -15.89 -10.68 -7.79
N ALA A 70 -16.60 -9.58 -8.03
CA ALA A 70 -17.55 -9.00 -7.10
C ALA A 70 -18.71 -8.35 -7.86
N SER A 71 -19.74 -7.95 -7.14
CA SER A 71 -20.86 -7.19 -7.70
C SER A 71 -21.25 -6.02 -6.81
N GLY A 72 -21.82 -4.96 -7.40
CA GLY A 72 -22.42 -3.86 -6.63
C GLY A 72 -23.39 -4.40 -5.56
N GLY A 73 -23.30 -3.86 -4.34
CA GLY A 73 -24.07 -4.30 -3.19
C GLY A 73 -23.50 -5.52 -2.44
N ASN A 74 -22.49 -6.22 -2.96
CA ASN A 74 -21.80 -7.27 -2.22
C ASN A 74 -21.16 -6.70 -0.95
N THR A 75 -21.18 -7.50 0.12
CA THR A 75 -20.42 -7.20 1.33
C THR A 75 -18.97 -7.58 1.09
N ILE A 76 -18.06 -6.65 1.36
CA ILE A 76 -16.63 -6.88 1.44
C ILE A 76 -16.24 -6.92 2.92
N LYS A 77 -15.52 -7.97 3.31
CA LYS A 77 -14.85 -8.05 4.60
C LYS A 77 -13.35 -7.97 4.35
N VAL A 78 -12.65 -7.05 4.99
CA VAL A 78 -11.18 -6.99 4.96
C VAL A 78 -10.62 -7.54 6.27
N GLN A 79 -9.41 -8.08 6.23
CA GLN A 79 -8.65 -8.49 7.41
C GLN A 79 -7.23 -7.97 7.36
N TRP A 80 -6.83 -7.39 8.50
CA TRP A 80 -5.52 -6.82 8.74
C TRP A 80 -4.75 -7.64 9.78
N ASP A 81 -3.44 -7.44 9.86
CA ASP A 81 -2.64 -7.94 10.96
C ASP A 81 -3.07 -7.33 12.30
N GLN A 82 -2.78 -8.01 13.41
CA GLN A 82 -2.99 -7.43 14.74
C GLN A 82 -2.20 -6.12 14.90
N SER A 83 -2.90 -5.06 15.30
CA SER A 83 -2.30 -3.76 15.58
C SER A 83 -2.89 -3.09 16.82
N GLY A 84 -2.01 -2.51 17.64
CA GLY A 84 -2.38 -1.61 18.73
C GLY A 84 -2.37 -0.13 18.35
N HIS A 85 -2.12 0.23 17.08
CA HIS A 85 -2.03 1.63 16.68
C HIS A 85 -3.41 2.28 16.53
N PRO A 86 -3.72 3.35 17.29
CA PRO A 86 -5.00 4.03 17.21
C PRO A 86 -5.17 4.79 15.88
N GLY A 87 -6.37 4.72 15.33
CA GLY A 87 -6.79 5.55 14.21
C GLY A 87 -7.90 4.91 13.37
N PRO A 88 -8.30 5.58 12.27
CA PRO A 88 -9.41 5.14 11.43
C PRO A 88 -9.00 4.05 10.44
N ILE A 89 -10.02 3.46 9.80
CA ILE A 89 -9.91 2.69 8.56
C ILE A 89 -10.75 3.34 7.46
N THR A 90 -10.22 3.43 6.24
CA THR A 90 -10.97 3.90 5.07
C THR A 90 -10.86 2.94 3.90
N HIS A 91 -11.88 2.94 3.03
CA HIS A 91 -11.88 2.18 1.80
C HIS A 91 -12.23 3.05 0.60
N MET A 92 -11.48 2.89 -0.49
CA MET A 92 -11.66 3.66 -1.71
C MET A 92 -11.56 2.75 -2.94
N LEU A 93 -12.21 3.15 -4.02
CA LEU A 93 -12.13 2.47 -5.31
C LEU A 93 -11.46 3.36 -6.36
N PHE A 94 -10.63 2.75 -7.19
CA PHE A 94 -10.05 3.33 -8.41
C PHE A 94 -10.58 2.56 -9.61
N GLY A 95 -11.34 3.24 -10.47
CA GLY A 95 -11.90 2.65 -11.69
C GLY A 95 -13.33 3.13 -12.00
N PRO A 96 -13.96 2.53 -13.03
CA PRO A 96 -13.50 1.33 -13.73
C PRO A 96 -12.21 1.59 -14.54
N VAL A 97 -11.36 0.57 -14.65
CA VAL A 97 -10.15 0.56 -15.49
C VAL A 97 -10.20 -0.61 -16.48
N ASP A 98 -9.42 -0.51 -17.55
CA ASP A 98 -9.28 -1.60 -18.54
C ASP A 98 -8.67 -2.87 -17.93
N SER A 99 -7.72 -2.70 -17.00
CA SER A 99 -7.01 -3.79 -16.33
C SER A 99 -6.64 -3.35 -14.92
N ALA A 100 -7.23 -4.00 -13.90
CA ALA A 100 -6.82 -3.80 -12.52
C ALA A 100 -5.42 -4.35 -12.26
N LYS A 101 -4.85 -5.17 -13.13
CA LYS A 101 -3.47 -5.63 -13.02
C LYS A 101 -2.46 -4.56 -13.48
N ASP A 102 -2.82 -3.78 -14.50
CA ASP A 102 -1.90 -2.80 -15.10
C ASP A 102 -2.12 -1.38 -14.56
N ALA A 103 -3.23 -1.11 -13.86
CA ALA A 103 -3.48 0.16 -13.21
C ALA A 103 -2.48 0.45 -12.10
N THR A 104 -1.88 1.65 -12.10
CA THR A 104 -0.93 2.07 -11.05
C THR A 104 -1.63 2.52 -9.77
N GLY A 105 -2.88 2.96 -9.86
CA GLY A 105 -3.61 3.60 -8.76
C GLY A 105 -3.33 5.10 -8.62
N VAL A 106 -2.46 5.68 -9.45
CA VAL A 106 -2.26 7.14 -9.49
C VAL A 106 -3.42 7.79 -10.23
N GLY A 107 -4.20 8.64 -9.56
CA GLY A 107 -5.31 9.36 -10.18
C GLY A 107 -6.54 9.46 -9.28
N SER A 108 -7.73 9.40 -9.89
CA SER A 108 -9.01 9.63 -9.21
C SER A 108 -9.48 8.39 -8.43
N TRP A 109 -9.79 8.59 -7.16
CA TRP A 109 -10.38 7.63 -6.23
C TRP A 109 -11.69 8.18 -5.70
N PHE A 110 -12.63 7.31 -5.35
CA PHE A 110 -13.80 7.70 -4.56
C PHE A 110 -13.90 6.83 -3.31
N LYS A 111 -14.15 7.47 -2.17
CA LYS A 111 -14.30 6.81 -0.88
C LYS A 111 -15.64 6.08 -0.82
N ILE A 112 -15.65 4.84 -0.34
CA ILE A 112 -16.86 4.00 -0.26
C ILE A 112 -17.20 3.56 1.16
N ASP A 113 -16.25 3.66 2.09
CA ASP A 113 -16.43 3.30 3.48
C ASP A 113 -15.40 4.00 4.38
N GLU A 114 -15.79 4.23 5.61
CA GLU A 114 -15.00 4.88 6.66
C GLU A 114 -15.49 4.44 8.03
N LEU A 115 -14.56 4.08 8.90
CA LEU A 115 -14.80 3.92 10.32
C LEU A 115 -13.72 4.70 11.08
N ASP A 116 -14.16 5.69 11.86
CA ASP A 116 -13.30 6.60 12.61
C ASP A 116 -13.24 6.22 14.10
N TYR A 117 -13.80 7.08 14.96
CA TYR A 117 -13.89 6.93 16.40
C TYR A 117 -15.36 6.85 16.81
N VAL A 118 -15.77 5.69 17.32
CA VAL A 118 -17.16 5.39 17.67
C VAL A 118 -17.20 4.82 19.08
N ASP A 119 -18.11 5.33 19.92
CA ASP A 119 -18.36 4.84 21.27
C ASP A 119 -17.09 4.66 22.14
N GLY A 120 -16.17 5.62 22.04
CA GLY A 120 -14.96 5.64 22.84
C GLY A 120 -13.80 4.81 22.27
N LYS A 121 -13.94 4.28 21.05
CA LYS A 121 -12.96 3.38 20.43
C LYS A 121 -12.60 3.81 19.02
N TRP A 122 -11.32 3.69 18.68
CA TRP A 122 -10.86 3.79 17.30
C TRP A 122 -11.18 2.52 16.50
N ALA A 123 -11.14 2.61 15.16
CA ALA A 123 -11.37 1.49 14.27
C ALA A 123 -10.49 0.28 14.60
N ASN A 124 -9.19 0.48 14.87
CA ASN A 124 -8.30 -0.63 15.24
C ASN A 124 -8.77 -1.39 16.50
N GLU A 125 -9.36 -0.71 17.48
CA GLU A 125 -9.88 -1.33 18.71
C GLU A 125 -11.20 -2.07 18.45
N ILE A 126 -12.07 -1.50 17.61
CA ILE A 126 -13.32 -2.13 17.18
C ILE A 126 -13.01 -3.41 16.39
N MET A 127 -12.11 -3.30 15.41
CA MET A 127 -11.63 -4.42 14.59
C MET A 127 -10.89 -5.46 15.45
N GLY A 128 -10.12 -5.04 16.45
CA GLY A 128 -9.42 -5.94 17.37
C GLY A 128 -10.35 -6.92 18.10
N ALA A 129 -11.58 -6.49 18.41
CA ALA A 129 -12.61 -7.37 18.97
C ALA A 129 -13.23 -8.34 17.93
N ALA A 130 -13.01 -8.06 16.64
CA ALA A 130 -13.48 -8.83 15.49
C ALA A 130 -12.33 -9.48 14.71
N ASN A 131 -11.25 -9.89 15.38
CA ASN A 131 -10.08 -10.54 14.76
C ASN A 131 -9.45 -9.72 13.62
N MET A 132 -9.37 -8.40 13.83
CA MET A 132 -8.90 -7.40 12.87
C MET A 132 -9.66 -7.38 11.55
N THR A 133 -10.97 -7.67 11.60
CA THR A 133 -11.84 -7.58 10.43
C THR A 133 -12.75 -6.36 10.46
N HIS A 134 -13.08 -5.84 9.28
CA HIS A 134 -14.08 -4.78 9.06
C HIS A 134 -14.91 -5.10 7.81
N GLU A 135 -16.21 -4.87 7.89
CA GLU A 135 -17.16 -5.15 6.81
C GLU A 135 -17.83 -3.88 6.30
N PHE A 136 -17.97 -3.79 4.98
CA PHE A 136 -18.68 -2.72 4.30
C PHE A 136 -19.31 -3.23 3.00
N LYS A 137 -20.11 -2.40 2.33
CA LYS A 137 -20.78 -2.78 1.08
C LYS A 137 -20.20 -2.03 -0.10
N LEU A 138 -20.03 -2.72 -1.23
CA LEU A 138 -19.81 -2.05 -2.50
C LEU A 138 -21.06 -1.24 -2.88
N PRO A 139 -20.93 0.01 -3.35
CA PRO A 139 -22.09 0.76 -3.84
C PRO A 139 -22.82 0.00 -4.96
N THR A 140 -24.16 0.04 -4.95
CA THR A 140 -24.97 -0.68 -5.94
C THR A 140 -24.89 -0.06 -7.33
N GLY A 141 -24.75 1.27 -7.42
CA GLY A 141 -24.63 2.00 -8.68
C GLY A 141 -23.22 2.07 -9.26
N LEU A 142 -22.32 1.16 -8.88
CA LEU A 142 -21.01 1.05 -9.51
C LEU A 142 -21.16 0.69 -11.00
N PRO A 143 -20.36 1.29 -11.90
CA PRO A 143 -20.18 0.76 -13.25
C PRO A 143 -19.60 -0.65 -13.23
N SER A 144 -19.83 -1.41 -14.30
CA SER A 144 -19.12 -2.66 -14.50
C SER A 144 -17.69 -2.38 -14.98
N GLY A 145 -16.72 -3.14 -14.47
CA GLY A 145 -15.31 -2.98 -14.87
C GLY A 145 -14.36 -3.60 -13.87
N GLU A 146 -13.06 -3.44 -14.12
CA GLU A 146 -12.04 -3.78 -13.14
C GLU A 146 -11.71 -2.58 -12.26
N TYR A 147 -11.36 -2.82 -11.01
CA TYR A 147 -11.12 -1.80 -10.00
C TYR A 147 -9.96 -2.20 -9.10
N LEU A 148 -9.27 -1.20 -8.55
CA LEU A 148 -8.49 -1.38 -7.33
C LEU A 148 -9.36 -0.99 -6.13
N LEU A 149 -9.42 -1.86 -5.14
CA LEU A 149 -9.93 -1.56 -3.81
C LEU A 149 -8.75 -1.24 -2.89
N ARG A 150 -8.64 0.01 -2.47
CA ARG A 150 -7.67 0.47 -1.49
C ARG A 150 -8.28 0.37 -0.10
N SER A 151 -7.65 -0.37 0.80
CA SER A 151 -7.93 -0.38 2.24
C SER A 151 -6.79 0.34 2.95
N GLU A 152 -7.10 1.28 3.81
CA GLU A 152 -6.12 2.12 4.52
C GLU A 152 -6.41 2.14 6.02
N MET A 153 -5.42 1.76 6.82
CA MET A 153 -5.36 2.06 8.25
C MET A 153 -4.43 3.27 8.46
N LEU A 154 -4.94 4.33 9.08
CA LEU A 154 -4.13 5.52 9.42
C LEU A 154 -3.79 5.49 10.90
N ALA A 155 -2.54 5.23 11.25
CA ALA A 155 -2.08 5.25 12.63
C ALA A 155 -1.67 6.67 13.06
N LEU A 156 -2.33 7.18 14.10
CA LEU A 156 -2.21 8.56 14.57
C LEU A 156 -1.23 8.74 15.74
N HIS A 157 -0.64 7.65 16.26
CA HIS A 157 0.28 7.72 17.40
C HIS A 157 1.52 8.60 17.14
N GLY A 158 1.93 8.75 15.88
CA GLY A 158 3.03 9.63 15.47
C GLY A 158 2.58 11.01 14.96
N ALA A 159 1.28 11.31 14.92
CA ALA A 159 0.72 12.48 14.25
C ALA A 159 1.08 13.83 14.91
N GLN A 160 1.82 13.83 16.03
CA GLN A 160 2.25 15.06 16.71
C GLN A 160 3.26 15.90 15.92
N THR A 161 3.84 15.33 14.87
CA THR A 161 4.78 16.00 13.97
C THR A 161 4.28 15.89 12.54
N VAL A 162 4.50 16.93 11.73
CA VAL A 162 4.24 16.88 10.29
C VAL A 162 5.01 15.71 9.67
N GLY A 163 4.31 14.87 8.89
CA GLY A 163 4.86 13.64 8.32
C GLY A 163 5.03 12.48 9.32
N GLY A 164 4.53 12.62 10.56
CA GLY A 164 4.62 11.56 11.58
C GLY A 164 3.42 10.59 11.59
N ALA A 165 2.33 10.93 10.91
CA ALA A 165 1.21 10.02 10.72
C ALA A 165 1.60 8.86 9.79
N GLN A 166 1.11 7.67 10.10
CA GLN A 166 1.55 6.43 9.46
C GLN A 166 0.42 5.78 8.69
N PHE A 167 0.53 5.75 7.37
CA PHE A 167 -0.46 5.17 6.47
C PHE A 167 -0.06 3.72 6.15
N TYR A 168 -0.85 2.77 6.62
CA TYR A 168 -0.74 1.37 6.19
C TYR A 168 -1.79 1.14 5.11
N ILE A 169 -1.33 0.73 3.92
CA ILE A 169 -2.17 0.66 2.73
C ILE A 169 -2.01 -0.70 2.09
N GLY A 170 -3.10 -1.27 1.60
CA GLY A 170 -3.08 -2.41 0.70
C GLY A 170 -4.18 -2.28 -0.36
N CYS A 171 -3.88 -2.74 -1.58
CA CYS A 171 -4.81 -2.71 -2.70
C CYS A 171 -5.20 -4.13 -3.15
N ALA A 172 -6.49 -4.40 -3.28
CA ALA A 172 -7.03 -5.61 -3.89
C ALA A 172 -7.50 -5.34 -5.33
N GLN A 173 -7.39 -6.34 -6.20
CA GLN A 173 -7.87 -6.29 -7.58
C GLN A 173 -9.26 -6.92 -7.67
N LEU A 174 -10.25 -6.13 -8.09
CA LEU A 174 -11.63 -6.57 -8.22
C LEU A 174 -12.12 -6.47 -9.67
N LYS A 175 -12.96 -7.42 -10.08
CA LYS A 175 -13.77 -7.33 -11.29
C LYS A 175 -15.22 -7.21 -10.88
N ILE A 176 -15.75 -5.99 -10.96
CA ILE A 176 -17.07 -5.64 -10.46
C ILE A 176 -18.09 -5.74 -11.59
N THR A 177 -19.16 -6.48 -11.34
CA THR A 177 -20.39 -6.40 -12.13
C THR A 177 -21.32 -5.39 -11.46
N GLY A 178 -21.70 -4.35 -12.19
CA GLY A 178 -22.49 -3.24 -11.67
C GLY A 178 -23.49 -2.70 -12.69
N THR A 179 -24.39 -1.84 -12.23
CA THR A 179 -25.48 -1.27 -13.03
C THR A 179 -25.30 0.21 -13.36
N GLY A 180 -24.24 0.85 -12.85
CA GLY A 180 -23.93 2.26 -13.05
C GLY A 180 -23.35 2.57 -14.43
N SER A 181 -23.37 3.85 -14.78
CA SER A 181 -22.67 4.42 -15.93
C SER A 181 -21.35 5.07 -15.52
N ASP A 182 -20.40 5.22 -16.44
CA ASP A 182 -19.14 5.92 -16.19
C ASP A 182 -19.37 7.29 -15.53
N GLY A 183 -18.55 7.61 -14.52
CA GLY A 183 -18.69 8.86 -13.75
C GLY A 183 -19.88 8.90 -12.79
N ALA A 184 -20.56 7.77 -12.53
CA ALA A 184 -21.70 7.72 -11.61
C ALA A 184 -21.32 7.98 -10.14
N CYS A 185 -20.04 7.85 -9.78
CA CYS A 185 -19.56 7.93 -8.40
C CYS A 185 -18.93 9.28 -8.08
N SER A 186 -19.32 9.89 -6.97
CA SER A 186 -18.75 11.17 -6.51
C SER A 186 -18.93 11.35 -4.99
N PRO A 187 -18.13 12.20 -4.32
CA PRO A 187 -17.01 12.96 -4.88
C PRO A 187 -15.78 12.09 -5.15
N GLU A 188 -14.90 12.57 -6.03
CA GLU A 188 -13.58 11.99 -6.28
C GLU A 188 -12.49 12.82 -5.59
N ILE A 189 -11.41 12.14 -5.21
CA ILE A 189 -10.15 12.72 -4.76
C ILE A 189 -9.01 12.21 -5.65
N LYS A 190 -7.89 12.93 -5.71
CA LYS A 190 -6.69 12.46 -6.43
C LYS A 190 -5.62 11.99 -5.46
N LEU A 191 -5.08 10.79 -5.66
CA LEU A 191 -3.94 10.29 -4.88
C LEU A 191 -2.76 9.95 -5.81
N PRO A 192 -1.55 10.45 -5.51
CA PRO A 192 -1.25 11.54 -4.56
C PRO A 192 -1.94 12.87 -4.94
N GLY A 193 -2.03 13.80 -3.98
CA GLY A 193 -2.48 15.18 -4.20
C GLY A 193 -3.58 15.67 -3.27
N ALA A 194 -4.55 14.83 -2.92
CA ALA A 194 -5.66 15.21 -2.03
C ALA A 194 -5.28 15.22 -0.55
N TYR A 195 -4.25 14.46 -0.17
CA TYR A 195 -3.73 14.45 1.19
C TYR A 195 -2.61 15.48 1.31
N ASN A 196 -2.67 16.29 2.37
CA ASN A 196 -1.61 17.21 2.73
C ASN A 196 -1.09 16.87 4.14
N ALA A 197 0.24 16.90 4.32
CA ALA A 197 0.87 16.47 5.56
C ALA A 197 0.50 17.36 6.75
N GLU A 198 0.03 18.58 6.50
CA GLU A 198 -0.44 19.55 7.48
C GLU A 198 -1.96 19.54 7.69
N ASP A 199 -2.72 18.68 6.99
CA ASP A 199 -4.16 18.54 7.22
C ASP A 199 -4.43 18.19 8.70
N ALA A 200 -5.42 18.83 9.31
CA ALA A 200 -5.70 18.69 10.75
C ALA A 200 -6.14 17.28 11.18
N ASN A 201 -6.46 16.40 10.23
CA ASN A 201 -6.77 14.99 10.45
C ASN A 201 -5.60 14.04 10.09
N ILE A 202 -4.45 14.59 9.70
CA ILE A 202 -3.17 13.91 9.47
C ILE A 202 -2.13 14.39 10.49
N TYR A 203 -1.97 15.71 10.65
CA TYR A 203 -1.12 16.34 11.66
C TYR A 203 -1.95 16.80 12.86
N ILE A 204 -1.76 16.12 13.99
CA ILE A 204 -2.49 16.32 15.25
C ILE A 204 -1.46 16.55 16.37
N PRO A 205 -0.97 17.79 16.57
CA PRO A 205 0.09 18.10 17.56
C PRO A 205 -0.29 17.68 18.99
N ASN A 206 -1.59 17.68 19.29
CA ASN A 206 -2.16 17.38 20.59
C ASN A 206 -2.79 15.98 20.70
N VAL A 207 -2.43 15.02 19.83
CA VAL A 207 -3.08 13.69 19.75
C VAL A 207 -3.18 12.94 21.09
N TYR A 208 -2.22 13.14 21.99
CA TYR A 208 -2.22 12.53 23.34
C TYR A 208 -2.78 13.42 24.45
N ASN A 209 -2.91 14.73 24.21
CA ASN A 209 -3.17 15.72 25.26
C ASN A 209 -4.17 16.77 24.78
N GLY A 210 -5.46 16.52 25.02
CA GLY A 210 -6.53 17.49 24.70
C GLY A 210 -7.03 17.43 23.27
N PHE A 211 -6.66 16.42 22.49
CA PHE A 211 -7.37 16.08 21.25
C PHE A 211 -8.68 15.37 21.58
N ASP A 212 -9.78 15.82 20.97
CA ASP A 212 -11.09 15.19 21.07
C ASP A 212 -11.34 14.33 19.81
N PRO A 213 -11.22 13.00 19.91
CA PRO A 213 -11.40 12.11 18.77
C PRO A 213 -12.86 11.99 18.32
N THR A 214 -13.84 12.44 19.12
CA THR A 214 -15.26 12.28 18.79
C THR A 214 -15.69 13.05 17.55
N ASN A 215 -14.91 14.07 17.14
CA ASN A 215 -15.14 14.87 15.94
C ASN A 215 -14.09 14.61 14.85
N TYR A 216 -13.30 13.55 14.99
CA TYR A 216 -12.36 13.15 13.96
C TYR A 216 -13.10 12.65 12.71
N THR A 217 -12.53 12.96 11.55
CA THR A 217 -12.95 12.42 10.25
C THR A 217 -11.70 12.11 9.45
N ALA A 218 -11.59 10.89 8.93
CA ALA A 218 -10.42 10.48 8.16
C ALA A 218 -10.20 11.34 6.90
N PRO A 219 -8.95 11.45 6.41
CA PRO A 219 -8.63 12.18 5.19
C PRO A 219 -9.40 11.67 3.96
N GLY A 220 -9.50 12.50 2.92
CA GLY A 220 -10.12 12.09 1.65
C GLY A 220 -11.61 12.39 1.48
N GLY A 221 -12.15 13.32 2.27
CA GLY A 221 -13.54 13.81 2.12
C GLY A 221 -14.60 12.80 2.54
N PRO A 222 -15.89 13.06 2.26
CA PRO A 222 -16.98 12.19 2.66
C PRO A 222 -17.01 10.90 1.82
N VAL A 223 -17.65 9.84 2.36
CA VAL A 223 -18.03 8.66 1.60
C VAL A 223 -18.93 9.08 0.42
N GLY A 224 -18.57 8.62 -0.78
CA GLY A 224 -19.26 8.95 -2.02
C GLY A 224 -20.49 8.10 -2.28
N SER A 225 -21.29 8.55 -3.25
CA SER A 225 -22.46 7.83 -3.78
C SER A 225 -22.27 7.52 -5.25
N CYS A 226 -22.77 6.36 -5.70
CA CYS A 226 -22.75 5.92 -7.08
C CYS A 226 -24.19 5.81 -7.61
N GLY A 227 -24.56 6.66 -8.58
CA GLY A 227 -25.92 6.73 -9.15
C GLY A 227 -26.59 8.06 -8.81
N GLY A 228 -26.75 8.92 -9.82
CA GLY A 228 -27.18 10.31 -9.66
C GLY A 228 -28.58 10.45 -9.05
N SER A 229 -28.66 11.31 -8.04
CA SER A 229 -29.87 11.92 -7.45
C SER A 229 -30.90 10.97 -6.86
N ASP A 230 -30.57 10.34 -5.73
CA ASP A 230 -31.47 10.42 -4.58
C ASP A 230 -30.70 10.24 -3.27
N SER A 231 -30.88 11.23 -2.41
CA SER A 231 -30.43 11.27 -1.04
C SER A 231 -31.13 10.18 -0.23
N THR A 232 -30.52 9.01 -0.12
CA THR A 232 -30.63 8.20 1.11
C THR A 232 -29.23 7.73 1.49
N THR A 233 -28.51 8.62 2.16
CA THR A 233 -27.36 8.26 2.97
C THR A 233 -27.71 7.06 3.86
N PRO A 234 -26.90 5.99 3.89
CA PRO A 234 -26.80 5.17 5.08
C PRO A 234 -26.15 6.07 6.13
N VAL A 235 -26.98 6.76 6.93
CA VAL A 235 -26.51 7.41 8.14
C VAL A 235 -26.11 6.28 9.09
N SER A 236 -24.82 6.07 9.26
CA SER A 236 -24.34 5.43 10.48
C SER A 236 -24.74 6.35 11.65
N PRO A 237 -25.54 5.90 12.62
CA PRO A 237 -26.15 6.80 13.59
C PRO A 237 -25.10 7.29 14.58
N LYS A 238 -24.63 8.54 14.42
CA LYS A 238 -24.10 9.32 15.56
C LYS A 238 -25.27 10.03 16.25
N PRO A 239 -25.49 9.87 17.57
CA PRO A 239 -26.51 10.62 18.27
C PRO A 239 -26.15 12.11 18.30
N SER A 240 -27.10 12.94 17.87
CA SER A 240 -26.98 14.39 17.80
C SER A 240 -27.15 15.01 19.19
N SER A 241 -26.18 15.80 19.64
CA SER A 241 -26.37 16.77 20.72
C SER A 241 -26.48 18.17 20.13
N ASN A 242 -27.68 18.74 20.23
CA ASN A 242 -28.00 20.13 19.90
C ASN A 242 -26.99 21.13 20.50
N SER A 243 -26.40 21.96 19.65
CA SER A 243 -25.92 23.28 20.06
C SER A 243 -26.16 24.28 18.94
N THR A 244 -27.15 25.14 19.18
CA THR A 244 -27.51 26.31 18.37
C THR A 244 -26.51 27.45 18.58
N THR A 245 -25.85 27.91 17.52
CA THR A 245 -25.42 29.31 17.40
C THR A 245 -25.29 29.73 15.93
N PRO A 246 -25.60 30.99 15.58
CA PRO A 246 -25.93 31.40 14.21
C PRO A 246 -24.71 31.82 13.38
N ALA A 247 -24.82 31.57 12.08
CA ALA A 247 -23.92 32.06 11.05
C ALA A 247 -24.00 33.59 10.88
N THR A 248 -22.85 34.24 10.72
CA THR A 248 -22.77 35.59 10.15
C THR A 248 -21.79 35.58 8.98
N SER A 249 -22.30 35.88 7.79
CA SER A 249 -21.55 36.08 6.55
C SER A 249 -20.67 37.32 6.63
N ALA A 250 -19.48 37.26 6.03
CA ALA A 250 -18.82 38.45 5.50
C ALA A 250 -18.09 38.10 4.20
N ALA A 251 -18.53 38.77 3.14
CA ALA A 251 -18.01 38.67 1.78
C ALA A 251 -16.68 39.44 1.62
N ALA A 252 -15.99 39.09 0.53
CA ALA A 252 -14.73 39.64 0.07
C ALA A 252 -14.74 41.16 -0.16
N ALA A 253 -13.58 41.80 0.06
CA ALA A 253 -13.22 43.04 -0.58
C ALA A 253 -11.70 43.09 -0.85
N THR A 254 -11.36 43.22 -2.13
CA THR A 254 -10.08 43.64 -2.69
C THR A 254 -9.70 45.06 -2.26
N SER A 255 -8.41 45.34 -2.02
CA SER A 255 -7.74 46.60 -2.39
C SER A 255 -6.23 46.53 -2.21
N ALA A 256 -5.54 47.27 -3.09
CA ALA A 256 -4.14 47.19 -3.42
C ALA A 256 -3.20 48.02 -2.50
N ALA A 257 -1.91 47.77 -2.74
CA ALA A 257 -0.67 48.31 -2.18
C ALA A 257 -0.63 49.79 -1.76
N VAL A 258 0.15 50.06 -0.69
CA VAL A 258 1.04 51.24 -0.60
C VAL A 258 2.33 50.86 0.13
N SER A 259 3.45 51.21 -0.51
CA SER A 259 4.82 51.11 -0.02
C SER A 259 5.14 52.12 1.08
N THR A 260 5.97 51.76 2.05
CA THR A 260 6.85 52.74 2.72
C THR A 260 8.09 52.04 3.25
N SER A 261 9.24 52.50 2.75
CA SER A 261 10.60 52.12 3.10
C SER A 261 11.04 52.77 4.42
N VAL A 262 11.66 52.00 5.30
CA VAL A 262 12.64 52.53 6.26
C VAL A 262 13.81 51.56 6.34
N SER A 263 14.96 52.01 5.87
CA SER A 263 16.26 51.35 6.00
C SER A 263 16.84 51.65 7.39
N LEU A 264 17.49 50.67 8.02
CA LEU A 264 18.64 50.92 8.89
C LEU A 264 19.60 49.72 8.88
N SER A 265 20.84 50.01 8.53
CA SER A 265 21.96 49.08 8.43
C SER A 265 22.59 48.79 9.80
N THR A 266 23.05 47.55 10.03
CA THR A 266 24.30 47.30 10.76
C THR A 266 24.92 45.96 10.35
N GLN A 267 26.25 45.93 10.34
CA GLN A 267 27.15 44.99 9.69
C GLN A 267 27.43 43.67 10.45
N VAL A 268 27.59 42.60 9.66
CA VAL A 268 28.69 41.59 9.60
C VAL A 268 29.09 40.81 10.86
N ALA A 269 28.97 39.48 10.77
CA ALA A 269 30.11 38.54 10.94
C ALA A 269 29.81 37.19 10.25
N VAL A 270 30.71 36.79 9.36
CA VAL A 270 30.73 35.56 8.55
C VAL A 270 31.43 34.43 9.31
N SER A 271 30.91 33.20 9.19
CA SER A 271 31.74 32.00 9.27
C SER A 271 31.19 30.92 8.36
N SER A 272 31.97 30.64 7.32
CA SER A 272 31.77 29.64 6.28
C SER A 272 32.42 28.31 6.67
N VAL A 273 31.71 27.20 6.51
CA VAL A 273 32.33 25.88 6.27
C VAL A 273 31.62 25.23 5.10
N ALA A 274 32.42 24.90 4.09
CA ALA A 274 32.02 24.41 2.78
C ALA A 274 31.66 22.92 2.77
N ALA A 275 30.73 22.56 1.89
CA ALA A 275 30.40 21.20 1.48
C ALA A 275 31.39 20.68 0.41
N PRO A 276 31.71 19.38 0.36
CA PRO A 276 32.38 18.79 -0.79
C PRO A 276 31.36 18.28 -1.82
N VAL A 277 31.42 18.85 -3.02
CA VAL A 277 30.85 18.28 -4.26
C VAL A 277 31.95 17.50 -4.98
N SER A 278 31.65 16.29 -5.44
CA SER A 278 32.53 15.48 -6.29
C SER A 278 31.87 15.27 -7.65
N SER A 279 32.58 15.69 -8.69
CA SER A 279 32.21 15.58 -10.10
C SER A 279 33.18 14.65 -10.83
N ALA A 280 32.67 13.74 -11.65
CA ALA A 280 33.44 12.98 -12.63
C ALA A 280 32.93 13.25 -14.07
N PRO A 281 33.78 13.13 -15.10
CA PRO A 281 33.62 13.88 -16.35
C PRO A 281 32.85 13.15 -17.46
N VAL A 282 32.24 13.96 -18.32
CA VAL A 282 31.63 13.59 -19.62
C VAL A 282 32.69 13.77 -20.72
N ALA A 283 32.88 12.75 -21.56
CA ALA A 283 33.67 12.87 -22.79
C ALA A 283 32.73 12.87 -24.01
N SER A 284 32.83 13.94 -24.80
CA SER A 284 32.16 14.13 -26.09
C SER A 284 33.22 14.45 -27.15
N VAL A 285 33.14 13.79 -28.30
CA VAL A 285 33.91 14.11 -29.51
C VAL A 285 32.98 14.33 -30.70
N THR A 286 32.99 15.56 -31.22
CA THR A 286 32.53 16.03 -32.56
C THR A 286 33.73 15.89 -33.52
N ALA A 287 33.71 15.81 -34.87
CA ALA A 287 32.76 16.16 -35.92
C ALA A 287 33.20 15.55 -37.29
N ALA A 288 32.22 15.23 -38.17
CA ALA A 288 32.05 15.53 -39.63
C ALA A 288 33.22 15.38 -40.66
N PRO A 289 33.05 15.61 -42.00
CA PRO A 289 31.84 15.87 -42.84
C PRO A 289 31.80 15.15 -44.23
N GLY A 290 30.71 15.38 -44.99
CA GLY A 290 30.62 15.28 -46.46
C GLY A 290 29.48 14.37 -46.92
N GLY A 291 28.56 14.69 -47.84
CA GLY A 291 28.39 15.82 -48.74
C GLY A 291 27.69 15.32 -50.03
N ASN A 292 26.53 15.92 -50.35
CA ASN A 292 25.88 16.06 -51.67
C ASN A 292 25.08 14.93 -52.39
N THR A 293 23.87 15.37 -52.83
CA THR A 293 23.13 15.07 -54.10
C THR A 293 22.55 13.66 -54.28
N THR A 294 21.34 13.39 -54.79
CA THR A 294 20.35 14.12 -55.63
C THR A 294 19.01 13.35 -55.60
N ALA A 295 17.91 14.04 -55.88
CA ALA A 295 16.58 13.45 -56.07
C ALA A 295 16.43 12.73 -57.43
N SER A 296 15.51 11.76 -57.51
CA SER A 296 14.35 11.73 -58.44
C SER A 296 13.98 10.34 -58.99
N ALA A 297 12.66 10.14 -59.13
CA ALA A 297 11.91 9.32 -60.09
C ALA A 297 11.65 7.80 -59.85
N LEU A 298 10.34 7.49 -59.79
CA LEU A 298 9.61 6.23 -60.09
C LEU A 298 9.75 5.85 -61.60
N PRO A 299 9.41 4.64 -62.12
CA PRO A 299 8.17 3.88 -61.84
C PRO A 299 8.15 2.33 -61.95
N SER A 300 6.97 1.80 -61.62
CA SER A 300 6.31 0.48 -61.75
C SER A 300 6.90 -0.64 -62.63
N LEU A 301 6.82 -1.89 -62.12
CA LEU A 301 6.62 -3.10 -62.94
C LEU A 301 5.90 -4.25 -62.16
N VAL A 302 4.73 -4.62 -62.69
CA VAL A 302 3.98 -5.90 -62.82
C VAL A 302 4.24 -7.14 -61.90
N LEU A 303 3.11 -7.73 -61.48
CA LEU A 303 2.78 -9.06 -60.84
C LEU A 303 3.45 -10.33 -61.48
N PRO A 304 3.46 -11.55 -60.86
CA PRO A 304 2.32 -12.20 -60.17
C PRO A 304 2.59 -13.13 -58.96
N SER A 305 1.47 -13.57 -58.39
CA SER A 305 1.29 -14.49 -57.26
C SER A 305 1.45 -15.96 -57.67
N THR A 306 2.30 -16.71 -56.96
CA THR A 306 2.18 -18.17 -56.74
C THR A 306 2.82 -18.52 -55.39
N PHE A 307 2.02 -18.67 -54.34
CA PHE A 307 2.46 -19.34 -53.11
C PHE A 307 2.27 -20.85 -53.27
N GLN A 308 3.39 -21.56 -53.37
CA GLN A 308 3.46 -23.02 -53.30
C GLN A 308 4.23 -23.37 -52.03
N THR A 309 3.59 -24.14 -51.15
CA THR A 309 4.13 -24.62 -49.89
C THR A 309 5.18 -25.72 -50.10
N PRO A 310 6.35 -25.66 -49.45
CA PRO A 310 7.12 -26.85 -49.13
C PRO A 310 6.93 -27.23 -47.65
N VAL A 311 6.48 -28.47 -47.45
CA VAL A 311 6.50 -29.18 -46.16
C VAL A 311 7.96 -29.46 -45.80
N VAL A 312 8.40 -28.99 -44.63
CA VAL A 312 9.66 -29.40 -44.00
C VAL A 312 9.32 -30.22 -42.77
N ALA A 313 9.77 -31.48 -42.78
CA ALA A 313 9.70 -32.41 -41.66
C ALA A 313 10.66 -32.00 -40.54
N ALA A 314 10.19 -32.07 -39.29
CA ALA A 314 11.00 -31.93 -38.10
C ALA A 314 11.34 -33.33 -37.54
N PRO A 315 12.59 -33.57 -37.11
CA PRO A 315 12.90 -34.60 -36.13
C PRO A 315 13.28 -33.95 -34.79
N SER A 316 12.77 -34.47 -33.67
CA SER A 316 13.61 -35.25 -32.75
C SER A 316 12.83 -35.70 -31.52
N THR A 317 13.12 -36.93 -31.13
CA THR A 317 12.55 -37.77 -30.08
C THR A 317 13.08 -37.42 -28.68
N PHE A 318 12.23 -37.46 -27.66
CA PHE A 318 12.65 -37.70 -26.27
C PHE A 318 11.90 -38.90 -25.69
N GLN A 319 12.68 -39.92 -25.28
CA GLN A 319 12.20 -41.15 -24.65
C GLN A 319 12.06 -40.97 -23.13
N THR A 320 10.94 -41.44 -22.61
CA THR A 320 10.64 -41.57 -21.18
C THR A 320 11.22 -42.90 -20.66
N THR A 321 11.96 -42.87 -19.54
CA THR A 321 12.35 -44.10 -18.82
C THR A 321 11.81 -44.03 -17.40
N VAL A 322 11.09 -45.08 -17.00
CA VAL A 322 10.55 -45.30 -15.66
C VAL A 322 11.44 -46.35 -14.98
N ILE A 323 11.88 -46.11 -13.75
CA ILE A 323 12.57 -47.13 -12.93
C ILE A 323 11.90 -47.21 -11.56
N ALA A 324 11.44 -48.42 -11.21
CA ALA A 324 10.95 -48.81 -9.89
C ALA A 324 12.07 -49.42 -9.02
N ALA A 325 11.84 -49.39 -7.70
CA ALA A 325 12.77 -49.63 -6.59
C ALA A 325 13.31 -51.07 -6.43
N PRO A 326 14.35 -51.26 -5.59
CA PRO A 326 14.57 -52.50 -4.86
C PRO A 326 14.45 -52.36 -3.33
N THR A 327 14.14 -53.48 -2.69
CA THR A 327 13.85 -53.71 -1.26
C THR A 327 15.05 -54.22 -0.45
N ASN A 328 14.99 -53.96 0.86
CA ASN A 328 15.63 -54.64 2.02
C ASN A 328 17.14 -54.48 2.29
N GLY A 329 17.46 -53.98 3.50
CA GLY A 329 18.77 -54.15 4.16
C GLY A 329 19.13 -53.07 5.19
N THR A 330 18.65 -53.24 6.43
CA THR A 330 19.20 -52.75 7.72
C THR A 330 19.85 -51.35 7.79
N ALA A 331 19.11 -50.43 8.43
CA ALA A 331 19.53 -49.07 8.76
C ALA A 331 20.59 -49.01 9.88
N PRO A 332 21.66 -48.19 9.73
CA PRO A 332 22.38 -47.63 10.86
C PRO A 332 21.60 -46.45 11.42
N SER A 333 21.43 -46.43 12.74
CA SER A 333 20.77 -45.39 13.51
C SER A 333 21.31 -43.99 13.22
N ALA A 334 20.38 -43.05 13.07
CA ALA A 334 20.63 -41.63 12.90
C ALA A 334 21.54 -41.04 14.00
N PRO A 335 22.47 -40.12 13.69
CA PRO A 335 22.99 -39.23 14.70
C PRO A 335 21.86 -38.29 15.12
N GLY A 336 21.56 -38.32 16.42
CA GLY A 336 20.53 -37.50 17.03
C GLY A 336 20.76 -36.01 16.82
N SER A 337 19.64 -35.32 16.69
CA SER A 337 19.46 -33.89 16.94
C SER A 337 20.36 -33.41 18.09
N THR A 338 21.44 -32.74 17.72
CA THR A 338 22.11 -31.79 18.60
C THR A 338 21.93 -30.44 17.92
N GLY A 339 20.83 -29.77 18.24
CA GLY A 339 20.60 -28.40 17.80
C GLY A 339 21.80 -27.54 18.22
N CYS A 340 22.33 -26.77 17.28
CA CYS A 340 23.23 -25.67 17.64
C CYS A 340 22.46 -24.76 18.59
N VAL A 341 22.82 -24.77 19.87
CA VAL A 341 22.44 -23.74 20.82
C VAL A 341 22.98 -22.42 20.27
N GLY A 342 22.07 -21.62 19.71
CA GLY A 342 22.40 -20.38 19.00
C GLY A 342 22.26 -20.43 17.48
N ALA A 343 21.40 -21.25 16.89
CA ALA A 343 20.98 -21.04 15.50
C ALA A 343 19.84 -20.01 15.42
N VAL A 344 19.93 -19.05 14.51
CA VAL A 344 18.92 -18.02 14.26
C VAL A 344 17.73 -18.63 13.53
N LYS A 345 16.52 -18.41 14.05
CA LYS A 345 15.27 -18.87 13.43
C LYS A 345 15.07 -18.26 12.04
N LYS A 346 14.30 -18.94 11.19
CA LYS A 346 13.87 -18.40 9.90
C LYS A 346 13.23 -17.01 10.14
N TYR A 347 13.65 -16.05 9.33
CA TYR A 347 13.38 -14.61 9.41
C TYR A 347 14.08 -13.84 10.55
N GLY A 348 14.94 -14.48 11.35
CA GLY A 348 15.77 -13.80 12.33
C GLY A 348 17.02 -13.16 11.72
N GLN A 349 17.57 -12.14 12.38
CA GLN A 349 18.81 -11.50 11.97
C GLN A 349 20.01 -12.41 12.24
N CYS A 350 20.80 -12.67 11.19
CA CYS A 350 21.99 -13.51 11.21
C CYS A 350 23.27 -12.75 10.81
N GLY A 351 23.19 -11.45 10.59
CA GLY A 351 24.33 -10.64 10.20
C GLY A 351 24.01 -9.16 10.01
N GLY A 352 25.02 -8.41 9.57
CA GLY A 352 24.98 -6.95 9.43
C GLY A 352 26.13 -6.26 10.16
N LYS A 353 26.50 -5.06 9.71
CA LYS A 353 27.55 -4.24 10.32
C LYS A 353 27.17 -3.93 11.78
N ASN A 354 28.03 -4.34 12.71
CA ASN A 354 27.88 -4.30 14.16
C ASN A 354 26.91 -5.34 14.78
N HIS A 355 26.45 -6.35 14.02
CA HIS A 355 25.65 -7.43 14.60
C HIS A 355 26.50 -8.28 15.57
N VAL A 356 26.05 -8.37 16.83
CA VAL A 356 26.63 -9.23 17.86
C VAL A 356 25.61 -10.30 18.19
N GLY A 357 25.80 -11.50 17.66
CA GLY A 357 24.82 -12.57 17.76
C GLY A 357 25.19 -13.77 16.91
N ALA A 358 24.27 -14.73 16.87
CA ALA A 358 24.42 -15.92 16.07
C ALA A 358 24.36 -15.62 14.57
N THR A 359 25.27 -16.18 13.79
CA THR A 359 25.33 -15.97 12.34
C THR A 359 24.86 -17.16 11.52
N SER A 360 24.56 -18.29 12.18
CA SER A 360 24.12 -19.52 11.54
C SER A 360 22.61 -19.66 11.64
N CYS A 361 21.95 -19.95 10.53
CA CYS A 361 20.50 -20.14 10.47
C CYS A 361 20.09 -21.56 10.88
N GLU A 362 18.84 -21.70 11.32
CA GLU A 362 18.26 -23.03 11.55
C GLU A 362 18.20 -23.86 10.24
N SER A 363 18.16 -25.18 10.39
CA SER A 363 18.19 -26.10 9.26
C SER A 363 17.05 -25.80 8.28
N GLY A 364 17.40 -25.65 7.00
CA GLY A 364 16.44 -25.31 5.94
C GLY A 364 16.39 -23.81 5.59
N SER A 365 17.21 -22.97 6.23
CA SER A 365 17.35 -21.54 5.89
C SER A 365 18.80 -21.13 5.71
N MET A 366 19.02 -20.06 4.94
CA MET A 366 20.34 -19.47 4.67
C MET A 366 20.38 -17.99 5.06
N CYS A 367 21.53 -17.55 5.58
CA CYS A 367 21.72 -16.15 5.96
C CYS A 367 21.94 -15.30 4.71
N THR A 368 20.93 -14.53 4.31
CA THR A 368 20.96 -13.67 3.14
C THR A 368 21.18 -12.22 3.56
N VAL A 369 22.16 -11.55 2.93
CA VAL A 369 22.44 -10.13 3.16
C VAL A 369 21.31 -9.30 2.54
N MET A 370 20.63 -8.49 3.34
CA MET A 370 19.58 -7.58 2.85
C MET A 370 20.13 -6.17 2.64
N ASN A 371 21.02 -5.73 3.54
CA ASN A 371 21.80 -4.51 3.39
C ASN A 371 23.05 -4.57 4.29
N ASP A 372 23.88 -3.53 4.24
CA ASP A 372 25.15 -3.45 4.99
C ASP A 372 24.99 -3.67 6.50
N TYR A 373 23.83 -3.33 7.08
CA TYR A 373 23.57 -3.40 8.52
C TYR A 373 22.68 -4.58 8.92
N TYR A 374 22.16 -5.35 7.96
CA TYR A 374 21.17 -6.39 8.24
C TYR A 374 21.23 -7.56 7.25
N SER A 375 21.44 -8.76 7.77
CA SER A 375 21.28 -10.04 7.07
C SER A 375 20.27 -10.90 7.80
N GLN A 376 19.46 -11.66 7.06
CA GLN A 376 18.34 -12.43 7.60
C GLN A 376 18.36 -13.88 7.12
N CYS A 377 17.97 -14.80 8.01
CA CYS A 377 17.73 -16.19 7.64
C CYS A 377 16.48 -16.32 6.78
N VAL A 378 16.59 -16.82 5.55
CA VAL A 378 15.45 -17.05 4.63
C VAL A 378 15.40 -18.49 4.14
#